data_AF-A0AAE3ZNQ9-F1
#
_entry.id   AF-A0AAE3ZNQ9-F1
#
_cell.length_a   1.000
_cell.length_b   1.000
_cell.length_c   1.000
_cell.angle_alpha   90.00
_cell.angle_beta   90.00
_cell.angle_gamma   90.00
#
_symmetry.space_group_name_H-M   'P 1'
#
loop_
_entity.id
_entity.type
_entity.pdbx_description
1 polymer ?
#
loop_
_entity_poly.entity_id
_entity_poly.type
_entity_poly.pdbx_seq_one_letter_code
_entity_poly.pdbx_strand_id
1 'polypeptide(L)'
;MEITTVDLDAPPQLWARWVAQAAALATIGYRDVYWIDGAGAHHDDHGGNYARLTLIDGDRAVLFGYDHEYSRTVDHSPPIDLLAGAPEWLPWADLTSAANLDRLGYVYWYDKAWHRVAYPHDLGDDGLLATVREVIDDEQALLALGEIVFEWGRHGPADSVRERASVNAAADRLLAAAYARAVDETVLWNLLGRISAVQPDPRAGVAAAAQGGGTPGSAAPFVPAAPARPVRRRVRALSDEQHQQLVWTAMRQAHELDRPDETTYPASPELTALIHWARGRAPRGDGRCSALFQLEIDGSSEQPGEFPPATREGENSWSAYREASDLVRALWTAENAGGRGRWLFVRLETSADDFRVERRWDSWPEWWEYDGITGPWLDQLNAEMTRRSPQWRPDWAVLLDTEVAWSGPPDRYAHLLD
;
A
#
# COMPACT_ATOMS: atom_id res chain seq x y z
N MET A 1 17.41 -16.38 4.55
CA MET A 1 16.45 -15.82 5.50
C MET A 1 15.97 -16.95 6.39
N GLU A 2 15.85 -16.70 7.70
CA GLU A 2 15.48 -17.72 8.67
C GLU A 2 13.98 -17.99 8.66
N ILE A 3 13.56 -19.20 9.05
CA ILE A 3 12.16 -19.60 9.19
C ILE A 3 11.84 -19.60 10.69
N THR A 4 10.73 -18.97 11.06
CA THR A 4 10.25 -18.87 12.43
C THR A 4 8.99 -19.71 12.61
N THR A 5 8.88 -20.36 13.76
CA THR A 5 7.64 -21.06 14.18
C THR A 5 6.73 -20.06 14.90
N VAL A 6 5.43 -20.12 14.62
CA VAL A 6 4.44 -19.18 15.13
C VAL A 6 3.39 -19.92 15.94
N ASP A 7 2.94 -19.28 17.01
CA ASP A 7 1.82 -19.76 17.81
C ASP A 7 0.51 -19.31 17.16
N LEU A 8 -0.12 -20.23 16.44
CA LEU A 8 -1.45 -20.10 15.86
C LEU A 8 -2.17 -21.44 16.07
N ASP A 9 -3.49 -21.38 16.25
CA ASP A 9 -4.31 -22.58 16.35
C ASP A 9 -4.18 -23.44 15.09
N ALA A 10 -4.34 -24.77 15.23
CA ALA A 10 -4.17 -25.67 14.10
C ALA A 10 -5.23 -25.42 12.98
N PRO A 11 -4.91 -25.78 11.72
CA PRO A 11 -5.78 -25.46 10.58
C PRO A 11 -7.26 -25.87 10.73
N PRO A 12 -7.62 -27.04 11.32
CA PRO A 12 -9.02 -27.39 11.52
C PRO A 12 -9.80 -26.38 12.38
N GLN A 13 -9.14 -25.73 13.35
CA GLN A 13 -9.76 -24.74 14.23
C GLN A 13 -10.05 -23.44 13.49
N LEU A 14 -9.05 -22.88 12.79
CA LEU A 14 -9.24 -21.70 11.95
C LEU A 14 -10.32 -21.96 10.90
N TRP A 15 -10.31 -23.15 10.29
CA TRP A 15 -11.29 -23.54 9.28
C TRP A 15 -12.72 -23.56 9.82
N ALA A 16 -12.95 -24.14 11.01
CA ALA A 16 -14.26 -24.18 11.63
C ALA A 16 -14.80 -22.77 11.95
N ARG A 17 -13.94 -21.86 12.42
CA ARG A 17 -14.29 -20.45 12.63
C ARG A 17 -14.66 -19.76 11.31
N TRP A 18 -13.89 -20.01 10.26
CA TRP A 18 -14.19 -19.49 8.92
C TRP A 18 -15.55 -19.97 8.39
N VAL A 19 -15.85 -21.26 8.59
CA VAL A 19 -17.17 -21.84 8.28
C VAL A 19 -18.29 -21.12 9.04
N ALA A 20 -18.09 -20.83 10.33
CA ALA A 20 -19.08 -20.10 11.12
C ALA A 20 -19.32 -18.68 10.60
N GLN A 21 -18.25 -17.94 10.29
CA GLN A 21 -18.36 -16.57 9.72
C GLN A 21 -19.02 -16.58 8.35
N ALA A 22 -18.58 -17.45 7.44
CA ALA A 22 -19.16 -17.57 6.10
C ALA A 22 -20.65 -17.93 6.16
N ALA A 23 -21.05 -18.87 7.04
CA ALA A 23 -22.44 -19.24 7.22
C ALA A 23 -23.29 -18.09 7.79
N ALA A 24 -22.74 -17.34 8.75
CA ALA A 24 -23.44 -16.21 9.36
C ALA A 24 -23.64 -15.07 8.35
N LEU A 25 -22.58 -14.66 7.65
CA LEU A 25 -22.64 -13.58 6.67
C LEU A 25 -23.48 -13.94 5.44
N ALA A 26 -23.41 -15.19 4.96
CA ALA A 26 -24.27 -15.66 3.89
C ALA A 26 -25.76 -15.65 4.27
N THR A 27 -26.08 -15.92 5.55
CA THR A 27 -27.46 -15.87 6.07
C THR A 27 -28.05 -14.46 6.00
N ILE A 28 -27.23 -13.42 6.15
CA ILE A 28 -27.67 -12.02 6.06
C ILE A 28 -27.38 -11.36 4.71
N GLY A 29 -26.92 -12.13 3.71
CA GLY A 29 -26.79 -11.71 2.32
C GLY A 29 -25.38 -11.27 1.88
N TYR A 30 -24.38 -11.32 2.76
CA TYR A 30 -22.99 -10.93 2.48
C TYR A 30 -22.14 -12.16 2.13
N ARG A 31 -22.34 -12.70 0.93
CA ARG A 31 -21.76 -13.99 0.51
C ARG A 31 -20.33 -13.89 -0.05
N ASP A 32 -19.79 -12.69 -0.10
CA ASP A 32 -18.53 -12.31 -0.71
C ASP A 32 -17.57 -11.65 0.29
N VAL A 33 -17.95 -11.56 1.58
CA VAL A 33 -17.05 -11.05 2.63
C VAL A 33 -16.24 -12.18 3.24
N TYR A 34 -16.91 -13.23 3.75
CA TYR A 34 -16.29 -14.51 4.10
C TYR A 34 -16.97 -15.60 3.27
N TRP A 35 -16.20 -16.37 2.50
CA TRP A 35 -16.75 -17.45 1.70
C TRP A 35 -15.78 -18.61 1.55
N ILE A 36 -16.30 -19.75 1.11
CA ILE A 36 -15.53 -20.97 0.88
C ILE A 36 -15.87 -21.52 -0.50
N ASP A 37 -14.84 -21.85 -1.27
CA ASP A 37 -14.97 -22.53 -2.55
C ASP A 37 -13.91 -23.64 -2.71
N GLY A 38 -13.80 -24.22 -3.90
CA GLY A 38 -12.84 -25.30 -4.17
C GLY A 38 -11.36 -24.91 -4.00
N ALA A 39 -11.05 -23.62 -3.91
CA ALA A 39 -9.71 -23.09 -3.76
C ALA A 39 -9.34 -22.82 -2.29
N GLY A 40 -10.32 -22.80 -1.38
CA GLY A 40 -10.12 -22.59 0.05
C GLY A 40 -11.17 -21.67 0.66
N ALA A 41 -10.86 -21.18 1.85
CA ALA A 41 -11.63 -20.17 2.55
C ALA A 41 -11.04 -18.78 2.28
N HIS A 42 -11.89 -17.80 2.05
CA HIS A 42 -11.53 -16.46 1.60
C HIS A 42 -12.17 -15.41 2.48
N HIS A 43 -11.48 -14.27 2.61
CA HIS A 43 -11.96 -13.04 3.20
C HIS A 43 -11.61 -11.89 2.24
N ASP A 44 -12.57 -10.99 1.99
CA ASP A 44 -12.39 -9.74 1.24
C ASP A 44 -13.36 -8.67 1.78
N ASP A 45 -12.82 -7.56 2.28
CA ASP A 45 -13.63 -6.47 2.82
C ASP A 45 -14.05 -5.44 1.75
N HIS A 46 -13.65 -5.65 0.49
CA HIS A 46 -13.80 -4.75 -0.66
C HIS A 46 -13.10 -3.39 -0.49
N GLY A 47 -12.33 -3.21 0.59
CA GLY A 47 -11.48 -2.05 0.88
C GLY A 47 -10.03 -2.24 0.45
N GLY A 48 -9.67 -3.44 -0.02
CA GLY A 48 -8.29 -3.79 -0.39
C GLY A 48 -7.64 -4.79 0.56
N ASN A 49 -8.38 -5.27 1.58
CA ASN A 49 -7.89 -6.22 2.54
C ASN A 49 -8.45 -7.61 2.22
N TYR A 50 -7.57 -8.60 2.11
CA TYR A 50 -7.99 -9.96 1.81
C TYR A 50 -7.13 -11.00 2.52
N ALA A 51 -7.71 -12.16 2.75
CA ALA A 51 -6.99 -13.32 3.25
C ALA A 51 -7.53 -14.62 2.66
N ARG A 52 -6.69 -15.64 2.64
CA ARG A 52 -7.03 -16.97 2.16
C ARG A 52 -6.38 -18.04 3.02
N LEU A 53 -7.20 -18.98 3.47
CA LEU A 53 -6.79 -20.23 4.09
C LEU A 53 -7.05 -21.38 3.11
N THR A 54 -6.01 -22.11 2.74
CA THR A 54 -6.11 -23.29 1.87
C THR A 54 -5.65 -24.53 2.63
N LEU A 55 -6.53 -25.52 2.73
CA LEU A 55 -6.19 -26.86 3.20
C LEU A 55 -5.53 -27.65 2.07
N ILE A 56 -4.42 -28.30 2.37
CA ILE A 56 -3.59 -29.02 1.40
C ILE A 56 -3.45 -30.47 1.88
N ASP A 57 -3.43 -31.39 0.91
CA ASP A 57 -3.27 -32.82 1.18
C ASP A 57 -2.06 -33.10 2.11
N GLY A 58 -2.23 -34.08 3.01
CA GLY A 58 -1.20 -34.50 3.95
C GLY A 58 -1.10 -33.64 5.22
N ASP A 59 -2.25 -33.20 5.75
CA ASP A 59 -2.37 -32.38 6.98
C ASP A 59 -1.59 -31.07 6.92
N ARG A 60 -1.60 -30.42 5.75
CA ARG A 60 -0.93 -29.15 5.49
C ARG A 60 -1.93 -28.05 5.27
N ALA A 61 -1.50 -26.82 5.48
CA ALA A 61 -2.28 -25.65 5.14
C ALA A 61 -1.38 -24.47 4.79
N VAL A 62 -1.94 -23.48 4.11
CA VAL A 62 -1.34 -22.16 3.96
C VAL A 62 -2.39 -21.10 4.28
N LEU A 63 -1.98 -20.10 5.04
CA LEU A 63 -2.73 -18.89 5.33
C LEU A 63 -1.92 -17.71 4.80
N PHE A 64 -2.48 -16.96 3.87
CA PHE A 64 -1.81 -15.80 3.29
C PHE A 64 -2.82 -14.70 3.01
N GLY A 65 -2.35 -13.47 2.97
CA GLY A 65 -3.23 -12.33 2.79
C GLY A 65 -2.45 -11.04 2.70
N TYR A 66 -3.21 -9.96 2.64
CA TYR A 66 -2.72 -8.61 2.56
C TYR A 66 -3.76 -7.66 3.11
N ASP A 67 -3.26 -6.71 3.86
CA ASP A 67 -3.96 -5.56 4.39
C ASP A 67 -3.23 -4.29 3.91
N HIS A 68 -3.95 -3.35 3.32
CA HIS A 68 -3.33 -2.20 2.68
C HIS A 68 -2.83 -1.12 3.65
N GLU A 69 -3.22 -1.18 4.93
CA GLU A 69 -2.76 -0.22 5.96
C GLU A 69 -1.76 -0.84 6.94
N TYR A 70 -1.87 -2.15 7.20
CA TYR A 70 -1.13 -2.85 8.25
C TYR A 70 -0.06 -3.82 7.71
N SER A 71 -0.06 -4.17 6.42
CA SER A 71 0.98 -5.06 5.85
C SER A 71 2.30 -4.34 5.57
N ARG A 72 3.01 -3.95 6.64
CA ARG A 72 4.28 -3.23 6.54
C ARG A 72 5.39 -4.03 5.86
N THR A 73 5.18 -5.33 5.69
CA THR A 73 6.07 -6.23 4.93
C THR A 73 6.17 -5.87 3.45
N VAL A 74 5.11 -5.32 2.85
CA VAL A 74 5.08 -4.95 1.42
C VAL A 74 5.97 -3.74 1.15
N ASP A 75 5.94 -2.74 2.03
CA ASP A 75 6.69 -1.50 1.91
C ASP A 75 8.00 -1.49 2.71
N HIS A 76 8.39 -2.63 3.29
CA HIS A 76 9.57 -2.71 4.13
C HIS A 76 10.86 -2.39 3.36
N SER A 77 11.78 -1.68 4.01
CA SER A 77 13.07 -1.26 3.46
C SER A 77 14.19 -1.81 4.35
N PRO A 78 15.02 -2.78 3.89
CA PRO A 78 15.01 -3.44 2.57
C PRO A 78 13.83 -4.42 2.37
N PRO A 79 13.45 -4.76 1.12
CA PRO A 79 12.36 -5.69 0.84
C PRO A 79 12.49 -7.05 1.51
N ILE A 80 11.36 -7.63 1.92
CA ILE A 80 11.30 -8.96 2.54
C ILE A 80 10.77 -9.98 1.54
N ASP A 81 11.53 -11.04 1.30
CA ASP A 81 11.07 -12.17 0.50
C ASP A 81 10.21 -13.15 1.33
N LEU A 82 8.91 -12.90 1.45
CA LEU A 82 7.98 -13.71 2.25
C LEU A 82 7.90 -15.20 1.86
N LEU A 83 8.44 -15.59 0.71
CA LEU A 83 8.47 -16.97 0.22
C LEU A 83 9.87 -17.61 0.30
N ALA A 84 10.84 -16.94 0.92
CA ALA A 84 12.18 -17.49 1.09
C ALA A 84 12.16 -18.74 1.98
N GLY A 85 12.73 -19.84 1.48
CA GLY A 85 12.76 -21.11 2.20
C GLY A 85 11.39 -21.81 2.30
N ALA A 86 10.36 -21.27 1.66
CA ALA A 86 9.02 -21.84 1.73
C ALA A 86 8.94 -23.22 1.02
N PRO A 87 8.09 -24.15 1.50
CA PRO A 87 8.04 -25.51 0.97
C PRO A 87 7.59 -25.63 -0.49
N GLU A 88 8.04 -26.68 -1.17
CA GLU A 88 7.70 -26.93 -2.59
C GLU A 88 6.21 -27.23 -2.83
N TRP A 89 5.51 -27.71 -1.81
CA TRP A 89 4.09 -28.10 -1.90
C TRP A 89 3.11 -26.92 -1.84
N LEU A 90 3.58 -25.71 -1.55
CA LEU A 90 2.72 -24.52 -1.48
C LEU A 90 2.06 -24.19 -2.83
N PRO A 91 0.91 -23.49 -2.84
CA PRO A 91 0.26 -23.03 -4.07
C PRO A 91 1.06 -21.88 -4.72
N TRP A 92 2.21 -22.21 -5.28
CA TRP A 92 3.20 -21.25 -5.78
C TRP A 92 2.67 -20.31 -6.85
N ALA A 93 1.72 -20.75 -7.68
CA ALA A 93 1.10 -19.90 -8.69
C ALA A 93 0.37 -18.73 -8.05
N ASP A 94 -0.47 -19.01 -7.04
CA ASP A 94 -1.26 -18.01 -6.32
C ASP A 94 -0.34 -17.07 -5.52
N LEU A 95 0.60 -17.63 -4.76
CA LEU A 95 1.53 -16.86 -3.94
C LEU A 95 2.45 -15.97 -4.76
N THR A 96 2.96 -16.46 -5.90
CA THR A 96 3.80 -15.66 -6.80
C THR A 96 3.00 -14.58 -7.50
N SER A 97 1.75 -14.86 -7.88
CA SER A 97 0.85 -13.85 -8.45
C SER A 97 0.59 -12.72 -7.46
N ALA A 98 0.25 -13.05 -6.20
CA ALA A 98 0.05 -12.07 -5.14
C ALA A 98 1.32 -11.25 -4.85
N ALA A 99 2.49 -11.90 -4.77
CA ALA A 99 3.77 -11.20 -4.56
C ALA A 99 4.12 -10.25 -5.70
N ASN A 100 3.84 -10.62 -6.96
CA ASN A 100 4.14 -9.76 -8.12
C ASN A 100 3.20 -8.55 -8.24
N LEU A 101 2.06 -8.58 -7.57
CA LEU A 101 1.07 -7.51 -7.53
C LEU A 101 1.20 -6.64 -6.26
N ASP A 102 2.25 -6.84 -5.46
CA ASP A 102 2.45 -6.21 -4.14
C ASP A 102 1.23 -6.40 -3.22
N ARG A 103 0.60 -7.57 -3.33
CA ARG A 103 -0.61 -7.97 -2.60
C ARG A 103 -0.35 -9.17 -1.71
N LEU A 104 0.89 -9.39 -1.30
CA LEU A 104 1.25 -10.46 -0.37
C LEU A 104 1.88 -9.82 0.87
N GLY A 105 1.07 -9.58 1.89
CA GLY A 105 1.51 -9.03 3.18
C GLY A 105 2.08 -10.10 4.11
N TYR A 106 1.52 -11.31 4.09
CA TYR A 106 2.02 -12.40 4.92
C TYR A 106 1.78 -13.76 4.29
N VAL A 107 2.60 -14.74 4.69
CA VAL A 107 2.43 -16.16 4.35
C VAL A 107 2.83 -17.02 5.53
N TYR A 108 1.86 -17.77 6.05
CA TYR A 108 2.03 -18.78 7.07
C TYR A 108 1.75 -20.14 6.45
N TRP A 109 2.62 -21.12 6.67
CA TRP A 109 2.42 -22.48 6.21
C TRP A 109 2.46 -23.46 7.37
N TYR A 110 1.53 -24.40 7.38
CA TYR A 110 1.41 -25.41 8.41
C TYR A 110 1.96 -26.75 7.91
N ASP A 111 2.91 -27.30 8.66
CA ASP A 111 3.34 -28.71 8.58
C ASP A 111 3.69 -29.14 10.01
N LYS A 112 2.68 -29.69 10.72
CA LYS A 112 2.69 -30.00 12.17
C LYS A 112 2.76 -28.78 13.10
N ALA A 113 3.30 -27.66 12.64
CA ALA A 113 3.28 -26.37 13.28
C ALA A 113 3.19 -25.27 12.20
N TRP A 114 2.78 -24.07 12.59
CA TRP A 114 2.80 -22.91 11.71
C TRP A 114 4.19 -22.33 11.60
N HIS A 115 4.56 -22.01 10.38
CA HIS A 115 5.85 -21.42 10.04
C HIS A 115 5.65 -20.22 9.13
N ARG A 116 6.57 -19.26 9.23
CA ARG A 116 6.73 -18.19 8.26
C ARG A 116 8.18 -17.77 8.16
N VAL A 117 8.48 -16.90 7.20
CA VAL A 117 9.73 -16.16 7.16
C VAL A 117 9.90 -15.32 8.44
N ALA A 118 11.12 -15.30 8.99
CA ALA A 118 11.48 -14.40 10.07
C ALA A 118 11.43 -12.94 9.60
N TYR A 119 10.76 -12.09 10.38
CA TYR A 119 10.67 -10.66 10.08
C TYR A 119 11.72 -9.87 10.85
N PRO A 120 12.14 -8.70 10.33
CA PRO A 120 12.88 -7.70 11.09
C PRO A 120 12.15 -7.34 12.39
N HIS A 121 12.91 -7.04 13.45
CA HIS A 121 12.36 -6.76 14.77
C HIS A 121 11.51 -5.48 14.80
N ASP A 122 11.80 -4.53 13.92
CA ASP A 122 11.18 -3.21 13.80
C ASP A 122 9.98 -3.16 12.85
N LEU A 123 9.67 -4.27 12.16
CA LEU A 123 8.55 -4.33 11.21
C LEU A 123 7.23 -3.87 11.84
N GLY A 124 6.92 -4.31 13.05
CA GLY A 124 5.63 -4.10 13.69
C GLY A 124 4.59 -5.13 13.25
N ASP A 125 3.61 -4.71 12.45
CA ASP A 125 2.47 -5.53 12.00
C ASP A 125 2.68 -6.04 10.56
N ASP A 126 2.23 -7.25 10.28
CA ASP A 126 2.26 -7.88 8.95
C ASP A 126 0.88 -7.95 8.27
N GLY A 127 -0.17 -7.45 8.93
CA GLY A 127 -1.54 -7.41 8.43
C GLY A 127 -2.37 -8.66 8.75
N LEU A 128 -1.81 -9.67 9.43
CA LEU A 128 -2.54 -10.91 9.77
C LEU A 128 -3.80 -10.60 10.60
N LEU A 129 -3.65 -9.89 11.72
CA LEU A 129 -4.78 -9.62 12.59
C LEU A 129 -5.79 -8.66 11.95
N ALA A 130 -5.37 -7.74 11.09
CA ALA A 130 -6.31 -6.85 10.40
C ALA A 130 -7.23 -7.60 9.42
N THR A 131 -6.77 -8.74 8.89
CA THR A 131 -7.50 -9.50 7.85
C THR A 131 -8.18 -10.78 8.33
N VAL A 132 -7.72 -11.41 9.43
CA VAL A 132 -8.29 -12.69 9.90
C VAL A 132 -8.53 -12.76 11.40
N ARG A 133 -8.60 -11.62 12.09
CA ARG A 133 -8.89 -11.58 13.53
C ARG A 133 -10.14 -12.36 13.87
N GLU A 134 -11.20 -12.27 13.07
CA GLU A 134 -12.50 -12.91 13.32
C GLU A 134 -12.45 -14.45 13.29
N VAL A 135 -11.32 -15.05 12.90
CA VAL A 135 -11.11 -16.50 12.83
C VAL A 135 -9.83 -16.97 13.52
N ILE A 136 -9.08 -16.07 14.16
CA ILE A 136 -7.76 -16.39 14.72
C ILE A 136 -7.87 -17.24 16.00
N ASP A 137 -8.86 -16.95 16.84
CA ASP A 137 -9.18 -17.67 18.07
C ASP A 137 -10.70 -17.66 18.34
N ASP A 138 -11.14 -18.42 19.34
CA ASP A 138 -12.57 -18.54 19.69
C ASP A 138 -13.15 -17.23 20.24
N GLU A 139 -12.36 -16.46 21.00
CA GLU A 139 -12.83 -15.22 21.61
C GLU A 139 -13.18 -14.20 20.51
N GLN A 140 -12.27 -13.99 19.56
CA GLN A 140 -12.49 -13.10 18.43
C GLN A 140 -13.62 -13.57 17.52
N ALA A 141 -13.71 -14.88 17.26
CA ALA A 141 -14.81 -15.44 16.48
C ALA A 141 -16.19 -15.18 17.11
N LEU A 142 -16.30 -15.36 18.43
CA LEU A 142 -17.54 -15.10 19.17
C LEU A 142 -17.89 -13.61 19.20
N LEU A 143 -16.89 -12.74 19.37
CA LEU A 143 -17.08 -11.28 19.32
C LEU A 143 -17.64 -10.86 17.95
N ALA A 144 -17.01 -11.30 16.86
CA ALA A 144 -17.41 -10.99 15.50
C ALA A 144 -18.83 -11.50 15.17
N LEU A 145 -19.17 -12.73 15.56
CA LEU A 145 -20.53 -13.27 15.40
C LEU A 145 -21.59 -12.44 16.16
N GLY A 146 -21.23 -11.90 17.32
CA GLY A 146 -22.08 -10.98 18.06
C GLY A 146 -22.22 -9.62 17.38
N GLU A 147 -21.14 -9.07 16.83
CA GLU A 147 -21.12 -7.77 16.14
C GLU A 147 -21.99 -7.76 14.88
N ILE A 148 -22.09 -8.88 14.16
CA ILE A 148 -23.04 -9.04 13.04
C ILE A 148 -24.47 -8.67 13.48
N VAL A 149 -24.87 -9.05 14.70
CA VAL A 149 -26.18 -8.68 15.25
C VAL A 149 -26.23 -7.21 15.64
N PHE A 150 -25.24 -6.76 16.41
CA PHE A 150 -25.31 -5.48 17.11
C PHE A 150 -24.99 -4.28 16.21
N GLU A 151 -24.02 -4.42 15.31
CA GLU A 151 -23.57 -3.34 14.44
C GLU A 151 -24.28 -3.37 13.08
N TRP A 152 -24.36 -4.55 12.44
CA TRP A 152 -24.87 -4.65 11.07
C TRP A 152 -26.38 -4.86 11.02
N GLY A 153 -26.93 -5.55 12.02
CA GLY A 153 -28.31 -6.03 11.99
C GLY A 153 -29.42 -5.01 12.25
N ARG A 154 -29.08 -3.77 12.67
CA ARG A 154 -29.99 -2.78 13.29
C ARG A 154 -30.95 -3.43 14.30
N HIS A 155 -30.64 -3.30 15.58
CA HIS A 155 -31.41 -3.88 16.66
C HIS A 155 -31.96 -2.76 17.56
N GLY A 156 -33.20 -2.90 18.03
CA GLY A 156 -33.82 -1.98 19.00
C GLY A 156 -34.06 -2.70 20.32
N PRO A 157 -33.08 -2.74 21.26
CA PRO A 157 -33.23 -3.54 22.46
C PRO A 157 -34.06 -2.80 23.51
N ALA A 158 -34.97 -3.53 24.17
CA ALA A 158 -35.66 -3.07 25.39
C ALA A 158 -34.82 -3.32 26.67
N ASP A 159 -33.91 -4.30 26.65
CA ASP A 159 -32.93 -4.63 27.71
C ASP A 159 -31.63 -5.13 27.05
N SER A 160 -30.61 -4.28 27.02
CA SER A 160 -29.37 -4.54 26.29
C SER A 160 -28.48 -5.62 26.93
N VAL A 161 -28.55 -5.80 28.25
CA VAL A 161 -27.68 -6.75 28.97
C VAL A 161 -28.15 -8.17 28.76
N ARG A 162 -29.44 -8.43 28.94
CA ARG A 162 -30.03 -9.75 28.72
C ARG A 162 -29.89 -10.18 27.25
N GLU A 163 -30.07 -9.25 26.32
CA GLU A 163 -29.92 -9.53 24.89
C GLU A 163 -28.47 -9.88 24.54
N ARG A 164 -27.48 -9.13 25.05
CA ARG A 164 -26.06 -9.46 24.86
C ARG A 164 -25.72 -10.88 25.33
N ALA A 165 -26.21 -11.28 26.51
CA ALA A 165 -25.99 -12.63 27.02
C ALA A 165 -26.65 -13.71 26.12
N SER A 166 -27.87 -13.46 25.64
CA SER A 166 -28.59 -14.35 24.72
C SER A 166 -27.86 -14.50 23.37
N VAL A 167 -27.34 -13.39 22.84
CA VAL A 167 -26.56 -13.36 21.60
C VAL A 167 -25.27 -14.15 21.75
N ASN A 168 -24.51 -13.92 22.82
CA ASN A 168 -23.27 -14.64 23.09
C ASN A 168 -23.52 -16.16 23.17
N ALA A 169 -24.58 -16.59 23.86
CA ALA A 169 -24.94 -18.02 23.94
C ALA A 169 -25.42 -18.61 22.60
N ALA A 170 -25.93 -17.81 21.67
CA ALA A 170 -26.27 -18.25 20.32
C ALA A 170 -25.03 -18.31 19.41
N ALA A 171 -24.11 -17.34 19.53
CA ALA A 171 -22.83 -17.34 18.83
C ALA A 171 -21.99 -18.57 19.22
N ASP A 172 -21.91 -18.86 20.51
CA ASP A 172 -21.24 -20.06 21.05
C ASP A 172 -21.78 -21.35 20.44
N ARG A 173 -23.11 -21.48 20.36
CA ARG A 173 -23.75 -22.65 19.72
C ARG A 173 -23.45 -22.75 18.23
N LEU A 174 -23.37 -21.63 17.51
CA LEU A 174 -22.99 -21.63 16.09
C LEU A 174 -21.54 -22.06 15.91
N LEU A 175 -20.62 -21.51 16.69
CA LEU A 175 -19.22 -21.88 16.62
C LEU A 175 -19.02 -23.37 16.97
N ALA A 176 -19.64 -23.85 18.05
CA ALA A 176 -19.62 -25.26 18.43
C ALA A 176 -20.22 -26.18 17.34
N ALA A 177 -21.29 -25.74 16.67
CA ALA A 177 -21.87 -26.47 15.55
C ALA A 177 -20.92 -26.54 14.35
N ALA A 178 -20.17 -25.48 14.05
CA ALA A 178 -19.16 -25.49 13.00
C ALA A 178 -18.02 -26.49 13.31
N TYR A 179 -17.53 -26.52 14.55
CA TYR A 179 -16.57 -27.52 15.02
C TYR A 179 -17.10 -28.96 14.89
N ALA A 180 -18.36 -29.17 15.25
CA ALA A 180 -19.01 -30.47 15.19
C ALA A 180 -19.51 -30.86 13.78
N ARG A 181 -19.33 -29.98 12.77
CA ARG A 181 -19.88 -30.14 11.41
C ARG A 181 -21.39 -30.38 11.41
N ALA A 182 -22.09 -29.62 12.25
CA ALA A 182 -23.51 -29.73 12.54
C ALA A 182 -24.25 -28.40 12.36
N VAL A 183 -23.75 -27.50 11.51
CA VAL A 183 -24.44 -26.24 11.20
C VAL A 183 -25.75 -26.55 10.48
N ASP A 184 -26.86 -26.00 11.00
CA ASP A 184 -28.19 -26.14 10.42
C ASP A 184 -28.98 -24.82 10.47
N GLU A 185 -30.18 -24.82 9.88
CA GLU A 185 -31.05 -23.65 9.83
C GLU A 185 -31.45 -23.16 11.23
N THR A 186 -31.58 -24.07 12.20
CA THR A 186 -32.03 -23.75 13.56
C THR A 186 -30.95 -22.99 14.32
N VAL A 187 -29.70 -23.45 14.25
CA VAL A 187 -28.55 -22.81 14.88
C VAL A 187 -28.35 -21.39 14.31
N LEU A 188 -28.43 -21.23 12.99
CA LEU A 188 -28.32 -19.92 12.33
C LEU A 188 -29.49 -19.00 12.69
N TRP A 189 -30.73 -19.50 12.65
CA TRP A 189 -31.92 -18.72 13.02
C TRP A 189 -31.87 -18.25 14.47
N ASN A 190 -31.39 -19.08 15.39
CA ASN A 190 -31.26 -18.71 16.80
C ASN A 190 -30.32 -17.52 17.03
N LEU A 191 -29.31 -17.32 16.18
CA LEU A 191 -28.41 -16.17 16.24
C LEU A 191 -28.94 -14.98 15.41
N LEU A 192 -29.35 -15.22 14.17
CA LEU A 192 -29.55 -14.16 13.19
C LEU A 192 -31.02 -13.80 12.97
N GLY A 193 -31.97 -14.62 13.44
CA GLY A 193 -33.41 -14.36 13.33
C GLY A 193 -33.91 -13.11 14.09
N ARG A 194 -33.04 -12.50 14.90
CA ARG A 194 -33.29 -11.23 15.61
C ARG A 194 -32.92 -9.98 14.81
N ILE A 195 -32.22 -10.14 13.69
CA ILE A 195 -31.82 -9.04 12.80
C ILE A 195 -33.03 -8.49 12.05
N SER A 196 -33.15 -7.16 11.98
CA SER A 196 -34.29 -6.48 11.35
C SER A 196 -33.93 -5.65 10.13
N ALA A 197 -32.64 -5.30 9.95
CA ALA A 197 -32.16 -4.54 8.79
C ALA A 197 -32.34 -5.29 7.46
N VAL A 198 -32.28 -6.62 7.52
CA VAL A 198 -32.42 -7.54 6.38
C VAL A 198 -33.28 -8.71 6.79
N GLN A 199 -33.83 -9.45 5.82
CA GLN A 199 -34.52 -10.71 6.07
C GLN A 199 -33.49 -11.86 6.08
N PRO A 200 -33.24 -12.52 7.24
CA PRO A 200 -32.30 -13.63 7.29
C PRO A 200 -32.76 -14.82 6.44
N ASP A 201 -31.83 -15.43 5.71
CA ASP A 201 -32.01 -16.67 4.94
C ASP A 201 -31.09 -17.77 5.48
N PRO A 202 -31.51 -18.53 6.51
CA PRO A 202 -30.68 -19.59 7.08
C PRO A 202 -30.27 -20.67 6.06
N ARG A 203 -31.05 -20.86 4.98
CA ARG A 203 -30.69 -21.83 3.94
C ARG A 203 -29.45 -21.42 3.18
N ALA A 204 -29.27 -20.12 2.94
CA ALA A 204 -28.05 -19.59 2.37
C ALA A 204 -26.85 -19.85 3.29
N GLY A 205 -27.00 -19.66 4.59
CA GLY A 205 -25.96 -19.96 5.56
C GLY A 205 -25.61 -21.45 5.64
N VAL A 206 -26.61 -22.34 5.62
CA VAL A 206 -26.36 -23.80 5.57
C VAL A 206 -25.65 -24.19 4.28
N ALA A 207 -26.01 -23.58 3.13
CA ALA A 207 -25.32 -23.82 1.88
C ALA A 207 -23.84 -23.40 1.93
N ALA A 208 -23.55 -22.22 2.49
CA ALA A 208 -22.17 -21.74 2.69
C ALA A 208 -21.40 -22.64 3.67
N ALA A 209 -22.02 -23.07 4.78
CA ALA A 209 -21.41 -24.02 5.71
C ALA A 209 -21.09 -25.35 5.02
N ALA A 210 -21.98 -25.85 4.16
CA ALA A 210 -21.80 -27.11 3.45
C ALA A 210 -20.62 -27.03 2.46
N GLN A 211 -20.36 -25.88 1.82
CA GLN A 211 -19.19 -25.67 0.96
C GLN A 211 -17.87 -25.86 1.73
N GLY A 212 -17.86 -25.54 3.02
CA GLY A 212 -16.69 -25.73 3.89
C GLY A 212 -16.68 -27.03 4.71
N GLY A 213 -17.62 -27.96 4.49
CA GLY A 213 -17.67 -29.19 5.30
C GLY A 213 -18.28 -29.01 6.70
N GLY A 214 -19.01 -27.91 6.93
CA GLY A 214 -19.62 -27.54 8.21
C GLY A 214 -20.96 -28.20 8.52
N THR A 215 -21.51 -28.99 7.59
CA THR A 215 -22.81 -29.67 7.74
C THR A 215 -22.67 -31.20 7.66
N PRO A 216 -23.64 -31.97 8.20
CA PRO A 216 -23.56 -33.43 8.15
C PRO A 216 -23.44 -33.97 6.72
N GLY A 217 -22.42 -34.78 6.46
CA GLY A 217 -22.19 -35.40 5.16
C GLY A 217 -21.48 -34.51 4.12
N SER A 218 -21.18 -33.25 4.45
CA SER A 218 -20.30 -32.40 3.65
C SER A 218 -18.82 -32.61 4.01
N ALA A 219 -17.93 -32.21 3.11
CA ALA A 219 -16.49 -32.31 3.30
C ALA A 219 -15.83 -30.96 2.98
N ALA A 220 -14.78 -30.62 3.73
CA ALA A 220 -13.97 -29.46 3.41
C ALA A 220 -13.20 -29.70 2.10
N PRO A 221 -13.08 -28.69 1.22
CA PRO A 221 -12.24 -28.77 0.03
C PRO A 221 -10.76 -28.83 0.43
N PHE A 222 -10.03 -29.76 -0.20
CA PHE A 222 -8.58 -29.85 -0.15
C PHE A 222 -8.01 -29.56 -1.53
N VAL A 223 -6.92 -28.81 -1.56
CA VAL A 223 -6.17 -28.53 -2.78
C VAL A 223 -4.97 -29.48 -2.84
N PRO A 224 -4.68 -30.10 -4.01
CA PRO A 224 -3.50 -30.93 -4.15
C PRO A 224 -2.23 -30.10 -3.92
N ALA A 225 -1.23 -30.72 -3.30
CA ALA A 225 0.10 -30.11 -3.18
C ALA A 225 0.64 -29.73 -4.56
N ALA A 226 1.27 -28.55 -4.65
CA ALA A 226 1.95 -28.18 -5.88
C ALA A 226 3.07 -29.19 -6.21
N PRO A 227 3.29 -29.50 -7.49
CA PRO A 227 4.25 -30.53 -7.90
C PRO A 227 5.70 -30.09 -7.66
N ALA A 228 5.99 -28.79 -7.70
CA ALA A 228 7.31 -28.22 -7.47
C ALA A 228 7.24 -26.71 -7.26
N ARG A 229 8.29 -26.18 -6.61
CA ARG A 229 8.57 -24.74 -6.59
C ARG A 229 8.97 -24.23 -7.98
N PRO A 230 8.56 -23.01 -8.39
CA PRO A 230 9.04 -22.37 -9.61
C PRO A 230 10.57 -22.24 -9.62
N VAL A 231 11.20 -22.59 -10.75
CA VAL A 231 12.66 -22.52 -10.93
C VAL A 231 13.18 -21.09 -10.80
N ARG A 232 12.39 -20.11 -11.23
CA ARG A 232 12.69 -18.69 -11.10
C ARG A 232 11.48 -17.99 -10.51
N ARG A 233 11.72 -17.16 -9.51
CA ARG A 233 10.72 -16.25 -8.94
C ARG A 233 11.28 -14.83 -9.00
N ARG A 234 10.41 -13.88 -9.30
CA ARG A 234 10.72 -12.46 -9.21
C ARG A 234 10.74 -12.10 -7.73
N VAL A 235 11.85 -11.55 -7.25
CA VAL A 235 12.02 -11.11 -5.86
C VAL A 235 12.41 -9.65 -5.91
N ARG A 236 11.73 -8.82 -5.13
CA ARG A 236 12.02 -7.39 -5.09
C ARG A 236 13.39 -7.19 -4.45
N ALA A 237 14.27 -6.48 -5.14
CA ALA A 237 15.63 -6.20 -4.72
C ALA A 237 15.75 -4.84 -4.00
N LEU A 238 14.94 -3.86 -4.40
CA LEU A 238 14.90 -2.51 -3.83
C LEU A 238 13.48 -2.16 -3.38
N SER A 239 13.34 -1.60 -2.19
CA SER A 239 12.08 -0.96 -1.76
C SER A 239 11.82 0.30 -2.59
N ASP A 240 10.60 0.84 -2.54
CA ASP A 240 10.30 2.12 -3.22
C ASP A 240 11.18 3.26 -2.71
N GLU A 241 11.49 3.26 -1.41
CA GLU A 241 12.41 4.22 -0.79
C GLU A 241 13.84 4.05 -1.32
N GLN A 242 14.37 2.82 -1.33
CA GLN A 242 15.72 2.55 -1.85
C GLN A 242 15.84 2.88 -3.34
N HIS A 243 14.80 2.60 -4.13
CA HIS A 243 14.76 2.93 -5.55
C HIS A 243 14.74 4.46 -5.76
N GLN A 244 13.97 5.20 -4.96
CA GLN A 244 13.99 6.66 -4.96
C GLN A 244 15.37 7.21 -4.61
N GLN A 245 15.96 6.76 -3.49
CA GLN A 245 17.27 7.20 -3.02
C GLN A 245 18.38 6.90 -4.04
N LEU A 246 18.32 5.75 -4.72
CA LEU A 246 19.22 5.41 -5.81
C LEU A 246 19.15 6.44 -6.95
N VAL A 247 17.94 6.81 -7.38
CA VAL A 247 17.74 7.82 -8.43
C VAL A 247 18.21 9.20 -7.97
N TRP A 248 17.87 9.62 -6.76
CA TRP A 248 18.29 10.92 -6.24
C TRP A 248 19.81 11.01 -6.09
N THR A 249 20.46 9.93 -5.64
CA THR A 249 21.92 9.86 -5.57
C THR A 249 22.56 9.96 -6.96
N ALA A 250 21.98 9.26 -7.95
CA ALA A 250 22.44 9.37 -9.33
C ALA A 250 22.24 10.79 -9.90
N MET A 251 21.12 11.46 -9.59
CA MET A 251 20.87 12.87 -9.97
C MET A 251 21.89 13.83 -9.35
N ARG A 252 22.33 13.58 -8.11
CA ARG A 252 23.36 14.39 -7.43
C ARG A 252 24.75 14.23 -8.05
N GLN A 253 25.05 13.07 -8.62
CA GLN A 253 26.32 12.81 -9.31
C GLN A 253 26.26 13.16 -10.81
N ALA A 254 25.06 13.40 -11.34
CA ALA A 254 24.86 13.67 -12.76
C ALA A 254 25.31 15.07 -13.14
N HIS A 255 25.91 15.17 -14.32
CA HIS A 255 26.14 16.45 -14.97
C HIS A 255 24.88 16.89 -15.72
N GLU A 256 24.60 18.19 -15.66
CA GLU A 256 23.51 18.80 -16.43
C GLU A 256 23.81 18.67 -17.93
N LEU A 257 22.85 18.17 -18.72
CA LEU A 257 23.02 18.14 -20.17
C LEU A 257 23.06 19.57 -20.71
N ASP A 258 24.02 19.82 -21.60
CA ASP A 258 24.14 21.11 -22.28
C ASP A 258 22.91 21.33 -23.18
N ARG A 259 22.07 22.29 -22.78
CA ARG A 259 20.89 22.72 -23.53
C ARG A 259 21.19 24.10 -24.09
N PRO A 260 21.02 24.34 -25.40
CA PRO A 260 21.22 25.65 -25.98
C PRO A 260 20.43 26.68 -25.19
N ASP A 261 21.13 27.67 -24.64
CA ASP A 261 20.51 28.74 -23.86
C ASP A 261 19.41 29.38 -24.70
N GLU A 262 18.16 29.22 -24.27
CA GLU A 262 17.13 30.18 -24.64
C GLU A 262 17.44 31.41 -23.82
N THR A 263 18.15 32.36 -24.44
CA THR A 263 18.47 33.66 -23.86
C THR A 263 17.28 34.15 -23.05
N THR A 264 17.46 34.26 -21.73
CA THR A 264 16.45 34.71 -20.75
C THR A 264 16.12 36.19 -20.89
N TYR A 265 16.59 36.83 -21.96
CA TYR A 265 16.46 38.26 -22.20
C TYR A 265 15.85 38.56 -23.59
N PRO A 266 14.78 39.37 -23.65
CA PRO A 266 14.01 39.87 -22.49
C PRO A 266 13.32 38.73 -21.73
N ALA A 267 13.12 38.91 -20.42
CA ALA A 267 12.41 37.93 -19.60
C ALA A 267 11.00 37.67 -20.16
N SER A 268 10.55 36.42 -20.11
CA SER A 268 9.16 36.09 -20.46
C SER A 268 8.17 36.83 -19.55
N PRO A 269 6.91 37.01 -19.98
CA PRO A 269 5.87 37.57 -19.13
C PRO A 269 5.71 36.81 -17.80
N GLU A 270 5.81 35.48 -17.84
CA GLU A 270 5.69 34.61 -16.67
C GLU A 270 6.86 34.80 -15.71
N LEU A 271 8.09 34.88 -16.22
CA LEU A 271 9.27 35.14 -15.40
C LEU A 271 9.22 36.55 -14.79
N THR A 272 8.76 37.53 -15.56
CA THR A 272 8.56 38.91 -15.11
C THR A 272 7.55 38.98 -13.96
N ALA A 273 6.44 38.25 -14.06
CA ALA A 273 5.44 38.16 -13.00
C ALA A 273 6.02 37.57 -11.71
N LEU A 274 6.80 36.48 -11.83
CA LEU A 274 7.46 35.85 -10.68
C LEU A 274 8.50 36.80 -10.02
N ILE A 275 9.28 37.53 -10.81
CA ILE A 275 10.25 38.53 -10.30
C ILE A 275 9.53 39.65 -9.55
N HIS A 276 8.44 40.20 -10.11
CA HIS A 276 7.67 41.25 -9.45
C HIS A 276 7.06 40.79 -8.14
N TRP A 277 6.51 39.57 -8.13
CA TRP A 277 6.01 38.95 -6.91
C TRP A 277 7.11 38.80 -5.86
N ALA A 278 8.26 38.23 -6.22
CA ALA A 278 9.37 37.99 -5.30
C ALA A 278 9.90 39.30 -4.69
N ARG A 279 10.10 40.35 -5.51
CA ARG A 279 10.49 41.68 -5.04
C ARG A 279 9.45 42.30 -4.09
N GLY A 280 8.16 42.15 -4.40
CA GLY A 280 7.05 42.60 -3.56
C GLY A 280 6.87 41.78 -2.27
N ARG A 281 7.59 40.66 -2.15
CA ARG A 281 7.63 39.77 -0.98
C ARG A 281 8.98 39.81 -0.25
N ALA A 282 9.90 40.70 -0.64
CA ALA A 282 11.21 40.82 -0.01
C ALA A 282 11.07 41.07 1.51
N PRO A 283 11.65 40.24 2.39
CA PRO A 283 11.43 40.32 3.84
C PRO A 283 11.93 41.62 4.48
N ARG A 284 12.85 42.34 3.82
CA ARG A 284 13.38 43.63 4.28
C ARG A 284 12.86 44.82 3.47
N GLY A 285 11.98 44.59 2.50
CA GLY A 285 11.47 45.63 1.60
C GLY A 285 12.52 46.24 0.67
N ASP A 286 13.68 45.59 0.50
CA ASP A 286 14.81 46.06 -0.33
C ASP A 286 14.89 45.34 -1.69
N GLY A 287 13.83 44.60 -2.05
CA GLY A 287 13.75 43.80 -3.27
C GLY A 287 14.53 42.49 -3.23
N ARG A 288 15.26 42.17 -2.16
CA ARG A 288 15.96 40.89 -2.02
C ARG A 288 15.02 39.79 -1.58
N CYS A 289 14.89 38.76 -2.41
CA CYS A 289 14.04 37.61 -2.16
C CYS A 289 14.64 36.37 -2.84
N SER A 290 14.46 35.20 -2.22
CA SER A 290 14.94 33.91 -2.70
C SER A 290 13.76 32.94 -2.75
N ALA A 291 13.39 32.49 -3.95
CA ALA A 291 12.32 31.54 -4.20
C ALA A 291 12.92 30.30 -4.86
N LEU A 292 12.94 29.17 -4.13
CA LEU A 292 13.51 27.91 -4.58
C LEU A 292 12.39 26.90 -4.68
N PHE A 293 12.25 26.25 -5.83
CA PHE A 293 11.20 25.26 -6.06
C PHE A 293 11.73 24.00 -6.74
N GLN A 294 11.18 22.87 -6.33
CA GLN A 294 11.20 21.60 -7.03
C GLN A 294 9.80 21.34 -7.61
N LEU A 295 9.72 21.00 -8.89
CA LEU A 295 8.47 20.90 -9.65
C LEU A 295 8.23 19.48 -10.13
N GLU A 296 6.97 19.09 -10.08
CA GLU A 296 6.45 17.83 -10.61
C GLU A 296 5.22 18.10 -11.46
N ILE A 297 4.70 17.05 -12.12
CA ILE A 297 3.52 17.19 -12.97
C ILE A 297 2.33 17.60 -12.10
N ASP A 298 2.17 16.93 -10.97
CA ASP A 298 1.02 17.12 -10.08
C ASP A 298 1.37 17.96 -8.84
N GLY A 299 2.65 18.13 -8.52
CA GLY A 299 3.12 18.74 -7.27
C GLY A 299 4.19 19.83 -7.43
N SER A 300 4.54 20.43 -6.31
CA SER A 300 5.71 21.27 -6.13
C SER A 300 6.14 21.24 -4.67
N SER A 301 7.41 21.50 -4.43
CA SER A 301 7.98 21.69 -3.08
C SER A 301 8.77 23.00 -3.06
N GLU A 302 8.80 23.67 -1.91
CA GLU A 302 9.59 24.89 -1.67
C GLU A 302 10.63 24.62 -0.58
N GLN A 303 11.82 25.18 -0.73
CA GLN A 303 12.82 25.27 0.34
C GLN A 303 13.17 26.74 0.62
N PRO A 304 13.48 27.10 1.88
CA PRO A 304 13.89 28.46 2.20
C PRO A 304 15.25 28.79 1.56
N GLY A 305 15.32 29.90 0.84
CA GLY A 305 16.60 30.49 0.40
C GLY A 305 17.19 31.47 1.42
N GLU A 306 18.19 32.24 1.02
CA GLU A 306 18.84 33.24 1.89
C GLU A 306 17.87 34.34 2.37
N PHE A 307 16.96 34.76 1.49
CA PHE A 307 15.94 35.79 1.78
C PHE A 307 14.53 35.25 1.47
N PRO A 308 13.94 34.37 2.30
CA PRO A 308 12.67 33.74 1.97
C PRO A 308 11.52 34.77 1.88
N PRO A 309 10.47 34.52 1.08
CA PRO A 309 9.33 35.43 0.91
C PRO A 309 8.64 35.74 2.25
N ALA A 310 8.33 37.01 2.50
CA ALA A 310 7.60 37.40 3.69
C ALA A 310 6.11 37.04 3.64
N THR A 311 5.61 36.53 4.78
CA THR A 311 4.18 36.43 5.06
C THR A 311 3.63 37.81 5.42
N ARG A 312 2.50 38.20 4.83
CA ARG A 312 1.84 39.48 5.14
C ARG A 312 0.90 39.34 6.32
N GLU A 313 0.60 40.46 6.97
CA GLU A 313 -0.39 40.51 8.05
C GLU A 313 -1.75 40.01 7.55
N GLY A 314 -2.35 39.05 8.26
CA GLY A 314 -3.64 38.45 7.91
C GLY A 314 -3.56 37.28 6.91
N GLU A 315 -2.38 36.95 6.38
CA GLU A 315 -2.19 35.74 5.59
C GLU A 315 -1.98 34.51 6.47
N ASN A 316 -2.47 33.36 6.01
CA ASN A 316 -2.04 32.08 6.60
C ASN A 316 -0.66 31.69 6.04
N SER A 317 0.00 30.76 6.74
CA SER A 317 1.35 30.27 6.39
C SER A 317 1.47 29.69 4.97
N TRP A 318 0.36 29.38 4.31
CA TRP A 318 0.32 28.74 2.99
C TRP A 318 -0.05 29.68 1.84
N SER A 319 -0.44 30.93 2.12
CA SER A 319 -0.88 31.86 1.07
C SER A 319 0.26 32.27 0.15
N ALA A 320 1.42 32.62 0.71
CA ALA A 320 2.60 33.01 -0.07
C ALA A 320 3.10 31.85 -0.95
N TYR A 321 3.19 30.64 -0.36
CA TYR A 321 3.55 29.42 -1.09
C TYR A 321 2.63 29.15 -2.29
N ARG A 322 1.31 29.23 -2.11
CA ARG A 322 0.35 28.97 -3.20
C ARG A 322 0.50 29.96 -4.35
N GLU A 323 0.59 31.25 -4.04
CA GLU A 323 0.79 32.29 -5.05
C GLU A 323 2.11 32.10 -5.82
N ALA A 324 3.19 31.79 -5.09
CA ALA A 324 4.49 31.48 -5.68
C ALA A 324 4.42 30.25 -6.58
N SER A 325 3.83 29.15 -6.09
CA SER A 325 3.68 27.90 -6.81
C SER A 325 2.88 28.08 -8.11
N ASP A 326 1.81 28.88 -8.09
CA ASP A 326 1.02 29.17 -9.30
C ASP A 326 1.86 29.93 -10.35
N LEU A 327 2.61 30.94 -9.92
CA LEU A 327 3.50 31.71 -10.80
C LEU A 327 4.63 30.86 -11.37
N VAL A 328 5.26 30.04 -10.52
CA VAL A 328 6.34 29.12 -10.91
C VAL A 328 5.82 28.05 -11.87
N ARG A 329 4.60 27.53 -11.65
CA ARG A 329 3.96 26.56 -12.56
C ARG A 329 3.57 27.17 -13.91
N ALA A 330 3.14 28.43 -13.93
CA ALA A 330 2.92 29.17 -15.17
C ALA A 330 4.22 29.30 -15.98
N LEU A 331 5.32 29.69 -15.32
CA LEU A 331 6.65 29.74 -15.94
C LEU A 331 7.09 28.36 -16.46
N TRP A 332 6.95 27.33 -15.63
CA TRP A 332 7.29 25.95 -15.96
C TRP A 332 6.55 25.43 -17.19
N THR A 333 5.29 25.84 -17.35
CA THR A 333 4.45 25.48 -18.50
C THR A 333 4.85 26.26 -19.75
N ALA A 334 5.09 27.57 -19.62
CA ALA A 334 5.49 28.44 -20.72
C ALA A 334 6.84 28.04 -21.33
N GLU A 335 7.77 27.54 -20.50
CA GLU A 335 9.12 27.13 -20.92
C GLU A 335 9.19 25.68 -21.41
N ASN A 336 8.05 25.00 -21.60
CA ASN A 336 8.02 23.66 -22.14
C ASN A 336 8.32 23.65 -23.65
N ALA A 337 9.59 23.62 -24.02
CA ALA A 337 10.05 23.63 -25.40
C ALA A 337 10.05 22.22 -26.04
N GLY A 338 8.92 21.82 -26.60
CA GLY A 338 8.84 20.86 -27.73
C GLY A 338 9.67 19.57 -27.62
N GLY A 339 9.57 18.85 -26.49
CA GLY A 339 10.26 17.56 -26.28
C GLY A 339 11.67 17.66 -25.69
N ARG A 340 12.17 18.85 -25.36
CA ARG A 340 13.39 19.03 -24.55
C ARG A 340 13.19 18.67 -23.07
N GLY A 341 11.93 18.71 -22.63
CA GLY A 341 11.55 18.52 -21.25
C GLY A 341 11.54 19.82 -20.46
N ARG A 342 10.90 19.76 -19.30
CA ARG A 342 10.78 20.85 -18.35
C ARG A 342 11.88 20.73 -17.30
N TRP A 343 12.26 21.85 -16.70
CA TRP A 343 13.21 21.84 -15.59
C TRP A 343 12.58 21.19 -14.34
N LEU A 344 13.38 20.56 -13.50
CA LEU A 344 12.95 19.89 -12.26
C LEU A 344 13.09 20.82 -11.05
N PHE A 345 14.11 21.69 -11.08
CA PHE A 345 14.37 22.66 -10.01
C PHE A 345 14.54 24.07 -10.59
N VAL A 346 14.10 25.07 -9.84
CA VAL A 346 14.35 26.48 -10.15
C VAL A 346 14.74 27.24 -8.88
N ARG A 347 15.71 28.14 -9.00
CA ARG A 347 16.07 29.11 -7.98
C ARG A 347 15.98 30.50 -8.59
N LEU A 348 15.16 31.35 -8.00
CA LEU A 348 15.08 32.78 -8.30
C LEU A 348 15.64 33.57 -7.12
N GLU A 349 16.60 34.44 -7.40
CA GLU A 349 17.15 35.42 -6.47
C GLU A 349 16.92 36.81 -7.06
N THR A 350 16.25 37.70 -6.32
CA THR A 350 16.01 39.08 -6.76
C THR A 350 16.85 40.06 -5.96
N SER A 351 17.09 41.23 -6.53
CA SER A 351 17.43 42.47 -5.82
C SER A 351 16.45 43.58 -6.25
N ALA A 352 16.66 44.81 -5.79
CA ALA A 352 15.84 45.95 -6.23
C ALA A 352 15.82 46.12 -7.76
N ASP A 353 16.99 45.99 -8.41
CA ASP A 353 17.16 46.33 -9.82
C ASP A 353 17.48 45.12 -10.70
N ASP A 354 17.97 44.02 -10.12
CA ASP A 354 18.44 42.85 -10.86
C ASP A 354 17.77 41.55 -10.39
N PHE A 355 17.96 40.46 -11.13
CA PHE A 355 17.56 39.13 -10.74
C PHE A 355 18.50 38.07 -11.33
N ARG A 356 18.61 36.95 -10.64
CA ARG A 356 19.26 35.73 -11.13
C ARG A 356 18.26 34.59 -11.07
N VAL A 357 18.13 33.87 -12.18
CA VAL A 357 17.33 32.64 -12.24
C VAL A 357 18.22 31.49 -12.68
N GLU A 358 18.19 30.39 -11.95
CA GLU A 358 18.89 29.16 -12.26
C GLU A 358 17.88 28.03 -12.37
N ARG A 359 18.00 27.22 -13.42
CA ARG A 359 17.16 26.04 -13.67
C ARG A 359 18.03 24.80 -13.68
N ARG A 360 17.50 23.68 -13.18
CA ARG A 360 18.10 22.35 -13.36
C ARG A 360 17.07 21.44 -13.97
N TRP A 361 17.42 20.80 -15.08
CA TRP A 361 16.56 19.88 -15.80
C TRP A 361 16.88 18.41 -15.50
N ASP A 362 18.12 18.11 -15.12
CA ASP A 362 18.58 16.72 -14.95
C ASP A 362 19.21 16.43 -13.60
N SER A 363 19.95 17.40 -13.06
CA SER A 363 20.77 17.21 -11.86
C SER A 363 20.09 17.74 -10.61
N TRP A 364 20.45 17.15 -9.47
CA TRP A 364 20.09 17.69 -8.17
C TRP A 364 21.02 18.88 -7.84
N PRO A 365 20.50 20.11 -7.72
CA PRO A 365 21.36 21.27 -7.51
C PRO A 365 22.02 21.29 -6.14
N GLU A 366 23.26 21.79 -6.05
CA GLU A 366 23.98 21.98 -4.78
C GLU A 366 23.28 22.95 -3.81
N TRP A 367 22.45 23.85 -4.35
CA TRP A 367 21.67 24.82 -3.56
C TRP A 367 20.33 24.28 -3.04
N TRP A 368 19.96 23.04 -3.39
CA TRP A 368 18.76 22.38 -2.88
C TRP A 368 19.17 21.32 -1.87
N GLU A 369 18.69 21.46 -0.64
CA GLU A 369 19.03 20.57 0.46
C GLU A 369 18.55 19.15 0.17
N TYR A 370 19.44 18.18 0.37
CA TYR A 370 19.17 16.76 0.27
C TYR A 370 19.16 16.16 1.67
N ASP A 371 17.99 15.73 2.13
CA ASP A 371 17.80 15.09 3.43
C ASP A 371 17.78 13.55 3.33
N GLY A 372 17.81 12.99 2.12
CA GLY A 372 17.72 11.55 1.85
C GLY A 372 16.31 10.97 1.96
N ILE A 373 15.31 11.81 2.24
CA ILE A 373 13.94 11.41 2.57
C ILE A 373 12.96 12.01 1.56
N THR A 374 13.19 13.25 1.14
CA THR A 374 12.30 14.00 0.25
C THR A 374 13.00 14.30 -1.07
N GLY A 375 12.24 14.27 -2.16
CA GLY A 375 12.73 14.54 -3.50
C GLY A 375 11.66 14.28 -4.56
N PRO A 376 12.01 14.44 -5.85
CA PRO A 376 11.07 14.16 -6.92
C PRO A 376 10.65 12.69 -6.96
N TRP A 377 9.34 12.41 -7.03
CA TRP A 377 8.83 11.04 -7.08
C TRP A 377 9.19 10.31 -8.38
N LEU A 378 9.41 8.98 -8.30
CA LEU A 378 9.86 8.17 -9.44
C LEU A 378 8.87 8.19 -10.61
N ASP A 379 7.57 8.09 -10.33
CA ASP A 379 6.52 8.11 -11.34
C ASP A 379 6.46 9.47 -12.08
N GLN A 380 6.64 10.56 -11.34
CA GLN A 380 6.69 11.92 -11.87
C GLN A 380 7.94 12.14 -12.73
N LEU A 381 9.10 11.69 -12.26
CA LEU A 381 10.35 11.69 -13.04
C LEU A 381 10.20 10.83 -14.31
N ASN A 382 9.65 9.62 -14.21
CA ASN A 382 9.45 8.72 -15.34
C ASN A 382 8.51 9.33 -16.39
N ALA A 383 7.41 9.94 -15.93
CA ALA A 383 6.46 10.62 -16.80
C ALA A 383 7.11 11.82 -17.51
N GLU A 384 7.96 12.59 -16.84
CA GLU A 384 8.73 13.66 -17.46
C GLU A 384 9.76 13.11 -18.46
N MET A 385 10.59 12.14 -18.09
CA MET A 385 11.63 11.58 -18.96
C MET A 385 11.04 10.88 -20.20
N THR A 386 9.87 10.25 -20.06
CA THR A 386 9.15 9.63 -21.19
C THR A 386 8.73 10.66 -22.24
N ARG A 387 8.36 11.88 -21.81
CA ARG A 387 7.99 12.99 -22.73
C ARG A 387 9.20 13.59 -23.44
N ARG A 388 10.40 13.47 -22.87
CA ARG A 388 11.63 13.99 -23.48
C ARG A 388 12.04 13.14 -24.67
N SER A 389 12.52 13.80 -25.71
CA SER A 389 13.25 13.12 -26.79
C SER A 389 14.49 12.41 -26.21
N PRO A 390 14.90 11.24 -26.72
CA PRO A 390 15.97 10.44 -26.13
C PRO A 390 17.28 11.20 -25.86
N GLN A 391 17.65 12.14 -26.74
CA GLN A 391 18.86 12.97 -26.60
C GLN A 391 18.84 13.96 -25.41
N TRP A 392 17.66 14.20 -24.80
CA TRP A 392 17.46 15.10 -23.66
C TRP A 392 17.15 14.35 -22.37
N ARG A 393 17.31 13.02 -22.38
CA ARG A 393 17.19 12.18 -21.20
C ARG A 393 18.58 12.02 -20.58
N PRO A 394 18.76 12.35 -19.30
CA PRO A 394 20.03 12.14 -18.63
C PRO A 394 20.32 10.65 -18.49
N ASP A 395 21.60 10.31 -18.31
CA ASP A 395 22.04 8.91 -18.22
C ASP A 395 21.36 8.13 -17.08
N TRP A 396 20.98 8.80 -15.99
CA TRP A 396 20.30 8.16 -14.86
C TRP A 396 18.85 7.79 -15.17
N ALA A 397 18.24 8.28 -16.25
CA ALA A 397 16.85 7.99 -16.58
C ALA A 397 16.59 6.48 -16.81
N VAL A 398 17.62 5.69 -17.10
CA VAL A 398 17.50 4.21 -17.15
C VAL A 398 17.12 3.58 -15.81
N LEU A 399 17.39 4.29 -14.71
CA LEU A 399 17.03 3.85 -13.36
C LEU A 399 15.53 4.00 -13.09
N LEU A 400 14.77 4.70 -13.94
CA LEU A 400 13.32 4.88 -13.79
C LEU A 400 12.52 3.67 -14.29
N ASP A 401 13.17 2.67 -14.89
CA ASP A 401 12.52 1.42 -15.28
C ASP A 401 12.07 0.66 -14.03
N THR A 402 10.82 0.19 -14.01
CA THR A 402 10.26 -0.54 -12.88
C THR A 402 10.97 -1.87 -12.64
N GLU A 403 11.62 -2.46 -13.64
CA GLU A 403 12.43 -3.67 -13.48
C GLU A 403 13.68 -3.45 -12.61
N VAL A 404 14.15 -2.22 -12.42
CA VAL A 404 15.30 -1.92 -11.54
C VAL A 404 15.01 -2.31 -10.10
N ALA A 405 13.76 -2.14 -9.64
CA ALA A 405 13.36 -2.57 -8.30
C ALA A 405 13.45 -4.09 -8.09
N TRP A 406 13.46 -4.88 -9.17
CA TRP A 406 13.43 -6.35 -9.11
C TRP A 406 14.75 -6.99 -9.52
N SER A 407 15.44 -6.39 -10.49
CA SER A 407 16.70 -6.90 -11.03
C SER A 407 17.94 -6.20 -10.45
N GLY A 408 17.73 -5.11 -9.71
CA GLY A 408 18.79 -4.19 -9.29
C GLY A 408 19.15 -3.18 -10.38
N PRO A 409 19.97 -2.18 -10.05
CA PRO A 409 20.46 -1.20 -11.01
C PRO A 409 21.42 -1.84 -12.03
N PRO A 410 21.56 -1.25 -13.23
CA PRO A 410 22.65 -1.58 -14.14
C PRO A 410 24.03 -1.43 -13.48
N ASP A 411 25.01 -2.24 -13.88
CA ASP A 411 26.36 -2.30 -13.27
C ASP A 411 27.01 -0.94 -13.00
N ARG A 412 26.83 0.02 -13.92
CA ARG A 412 27.39 1.39 -13.78
C ARG A 412 26.85 2.15 -12.56
N TYR A 413 25.71 1.76 -12.00
CA TYR A 413 25.08 2.36 -10.82
C TYR A 413 25.03 1.42 -9.61
N ALA A 414 25.53 0.18 -9.73
CA ALA A 414 25.52 -0.78 -8.62
C ALA A 414 26.28 -0.27 -7.39
N HIS A 415 27.34 0.52 -7.60
CA HIS A 415 28.14 1.16 -6.55
C HIS A 415 27.38 2.25 -5.77
N LEU A 416 26.16 2.62 -6.16
CA LEU A 416 25.32 3.60 -5.44
C LEU A 416 24.41 2.97 -4.39
N LEU A 417 24.41 1.64 -4.27
CA LEU A 417 23.66 0.91 -3.24
C LEU A 417 24.49 0.64 -1.97
N ASP A 418 25.79 0.89 -2.02
CA ASP A 418 26.75 0.78 -0.91
C ASP A 418 26.87 2.12 -0.16
#